data_AF-A0A367QNS3-F1
#
_entry.id   AF-A0A367QNS3-F1
#
_cell.length_a   1.000
_cell.length_b   1.000
_cell.length_c   1.000
_cell.angle_alpha   90.00
_cell.angle_beta   90.00
_cell.angle_gamma   90.00
#
_symmetry.space_group_name_H-M   'P 1'
#
loop_
_entity.id
_entity.type
_entity.pdbx_description
1 polymer ?
#
loop_
_entity_poly.entity_id
_entity_poly.type
_entity_poly.pdbx_seq_one_letter_code
_entity_poly.pdbx_strand_id
1 'polypeptide(L)'
;MLQHKLLGRKTLQPLLLTISLVTISLLPIPPSLAETSSIPRPSNAPLELDLLTKPKGAVITANTIDPKGLTVPSLWWAQENSENKLLDNWIAYPLSEKEARRVDLIVNQQIWSLLSYLERYSFVNRLGSLARKDGYNVRIFNYQQELLATYTCNFQIEPALCNIRINAQNRLGLKKV
;
A
#
# COMPACT_ATOMS: atom_id res chain seq x y z
N MET A 1 -23.63 81.80 39.64
CA MET A 1 -24.57 81.46 38.54
C MET A 1 -24.05 82.08 37.26
N LEU A 2 -24.38 81.43 36.15
CA LEU A 2 -24.16 81.80 34.75
C LEU A 2 -22.84 81.35 34.08
N GLN A 3 -23.04 80.56 33.04
CA GLN A 3 -22.07 79.87 32.21
C GLN A 3 -21.47 80.79 31.14
N HIS A 4 -20.31 80.43 30.61
CA HIS A 4 -20.08 80.44 29.16
C HIS A 4 -19.11 79.32 28.76
N LYS A 5 -19.59 78.41 27.92
CA LYS A 5 -18.78 77.45 27.16
C LYS A 5 -18.07 78.20 26.04
N LEU A 6 -16.79 77.92 25.80
CA LEU A 6 -16.16 78.16 24.50
C LEU A 6 -15.34 76.93 24.08
N LEU A 7 -15.44 76.68 22.77
CA LEU A 7 -15.42 75.40 22.10
C LEU A 7 -14.01 75.08 21.61
N GLY A 8 -13.40 74.01 22.13
CA GLY A 8 -12.08 73.53 21.70
C GLY A 8 -12.15 72.78 20.37
N ARG A 9 -11.52 73.35 19.33
CA ARG A 9 -11.38 72.80 17.97
C ARG A 9 -10.45 71.58 18.00
N LYS A 10 -10.99 70.36 17.88
CA LYS A 10 -10.18 69.13 17.74
C LYS A 10 -9.72 68.99 16.29
N THR A 11 -8.41 69.06 16.07
CA THR A 11 -7.75 68.80 14.79
C THR A 11 -7.73 67.29 14.53
N LEU A 12 -8.21 66.89 13.35
CA LEU A 12 -8.26 65.51 12.87
C LEU A 12 -6.87 65.13 12.33
N GLN A 13 -6.17 64.18 12.96
CA GLN A 13 -4.92 63.62 12.42
C GLN A 13 -5.25 62.48 11.45
N PRO A 14 -4.70 62.45 10.23
CA PRO A 14 -4.89 61.32 9.33
C PRO A 14 -4.01 60.14 9.76
N LEU A 15 -4.65 58.99 9.99
CA LEU A 15 -4.00 57.72 10.27
C LEU A 15 -3.38 57.20 8.95
N LEU A 16 -2.05 57.22 8.84
CA LEU A 16 -1.34 56.59 7.73
C LEU A 16 -1.25 55.08 7.94
N LEU A 17 -2.07 54.33 7.21
CA LEU A 17 -1.97 52.87 7.08
C LEU A 17 -0.87 52.54 6.07
N THR A 18 0.30 52.11 6.55
CA THR A 18 1.36 51.56 5.69
C THR A 18 1.07 50.09 5.43
N ILE A 19 0.78 49.75 4.16
CA ILE A 19 0.66 48.36 3.70
C ILE A 19 2.08 47.88 3.37
N SER A 20 2.64 47.02 4.21
CA SER A 20 3.91 46.34 3.93
C SER A 20 3.68 45.19 2.95
N LEU A 21 4.15 45.36 1.71
CA LEU A 21 4.13 44.33 0.68
C LEU A 21 5.30 43.37 0.92
N VAL A 22 5.05 42.23 1.57
CA VAL A 22 6.06 41.20 1.79
C VAL A 22 6.36 40.52 0.45
N THR A 23 7.57 40.72 -0.07
CA THR A 23 8.07 40.00 -1.24
C THR A 23 8.31 38.54 -0.84
N ILE A 24 7.38 37.66 -1.23
CA ILE A 24 7.53 36.21 -1.07
C ILE A 24 8.60 35.74 -2.05
N SER A 25 9.80 35.46 -1.54
CA SER A 25 10.90 34.86 -2.31
C SER A 25 10.49 33.44 -2.72
N LEU A 26 10.30 33.23 -4.03
CA LEU A 26 10.10 31.90 -4.63
C LEU A 26 11.43 31.13 -4.60
N LEU A 27 11.70 30.41 -3.51
CA LEU A 27 12.77 29.42 -3.48
C LEU A 27 12.28 28.15 -4.20
N PRO A 28 13.06 27.59 -5.16
CA PRO A 28 12.71 26.33 -5.80
C PRO A 28 12.78 25.21 -4.75
N ILE A 29 11.64 24.58 -4.47
CA ILE A 29 11.56 23.41 -3.59
C ILE A 29 12.15 22.23 -4.38
N PRO A 30 13.25 21.59 -3.91
CA PRO A 30 13.76 20.40 -4.57
C PRO A 30 12.71 19.26 -4.50
N PRO A 31 12.54 18.47 -5.58
CA PRO A 31 11.64 17.34 -5.54
C PRO A 31 12.12 16.33 -4.51
N SER A 32 11.29 16.05 -3.50
CA SER A 32 11.53 14.97 -2.55
C SER A 32 11.16 13.64 -3.22
N LEU A 33 12.16 12.80 -3.49
CA LEU A 33 11.92 11.39 -3.82
C LEU A 33 11.66 10.66 -2.50
N ALA A 34 10.40 10.40 -2.19
CA ALA A 34 9.97 9.64 -1.01
C ALA A 34 10.22 8.12 -1.12
N GLU A 35 11.13 7.67 -2.00
CA GLU A 35 11.49 6.25 -2.08
C GLU A 35 12.55 5.93 -1.03
N THR A 36 12.16 5.15 -0.01
CA THR A 36 13.08 4.70 1.03
C THR A 36 14.01 3.66 0.43
N SER A 37 15.23 4.09 0.09
CA SER A 37 16.31 3.29 -0.51
C SER A 37 16.56 1.93 0.17
N SER A 38 16.15 1.77 1.43
CA SER A 38 16.32 0.56 2.22
C SER A 38 15.33 -0.57 1.90
N ILE A 39 14.22 -0.34 1.20
CA ILE A 39 13.24 -1.41 0.92
C ILE A 39 13.63 -2.13 -0.39
N PRO A 40 13.78 -3.46 -0.39
CA PRO A 40 14.13 -4.19 -1.60
C PRO A 40 13.01 -4.11 -2.65
N ARG A 41 13.37 -4.31 -3.91
CA ARG A 41 12.38 -4.43 -4.99
C ARG A 41 11.60 -5.74 -4.82
N PRO A 42 10.30 -5.78 -5.18
CA PRO A 42 9.54 -7.02 -5.22
C PRO A 42 10.22 -8.04 -6.15
N SER A 43 10.09 -9.34 -5.86
CA SER A 43 10.58 -10.40 -6.75
C SER A 43 9.90 -10.32 -8.12
N ASN A 44 10.70 -10.55 -9.16
CA ASN A 44 10.24 -10.63 -10.55
C ASN A 44 10.01 -12.10 -11.01
N ALA A 45 10.10 -13.09 -10.13
CA ALA A 45 9.83 -14.48 -10.52
C ALA A 45 8.39 -14.64 -11.03
N PRO A 46 8.15 -15.49 -12.04
CA PRO A 46 6.80 -15.72 -12.55
C PRO A 46 5.90 -16.35 -11.49
N LEU A 47 4.58 -16.21 -11.67
CA LEU A 47 3.59 -16.96 -10.90
C LEU A 47 3.52 -18.41 -11.42
N GLU A 48 3.74 -19.38 -10.55
CA GLU A 48 3.77 -20.81 -10.89
C GLU A 48 2.42 -21.49 -10.59
N LEU A 49 1.41 -21.24 -11.43
CA LEU A 49 0.04 -21.76 -11.22
C LEU A 49 -0.06 -23.30 -11.18
N ASP A 50 0.89 -24.02 -11.80
CA ASP A 50 0.93 -25.48 -11.78
C ASP A 50 1.11 -26.04 -10.36
N LEU A 51 1.79 -25.29 -9.48
CA LEU A 51 2.02 -25.67 -8.09
C LEU A 51 0.73 -25.76 -7.27
N LEU A 52 -0.37 -25.09 -7.68
CA LEU A 52 -1.67 -25.20 -7.01
C LEU A 52 -2.23 -26.63 -7.06
N THR A 53 -1.89 -27.38 -8.11
CA THR A 53 -2.37 -28.77 -8.31
C THR A 53 -1.27 -29.80 -8.10
N LYS A 54 -0.01 -29.42 -8.33
CA LYS A 54 1.17 -30.29 -8.25
C LYS A 54 2.28 -29.57 -7.46
N PRO A 55 2.10 -29.40 -6.14
CA PRO A 55 3.09 -28.76 -5.28
C PRO A 55 4.40 -29.54 -5.32
N LYS A 56 5.52 -28.82 -5.30
CA LYS A 56 6.88 -29.38 -5.41
C LYS A 56 7.74 -28.89 -4.24
N GLY A 57 8.60 -29.77 -3.75
CA GLY A 57 9.56 -29.45 -2.68
C GLY A 57 8.86 -28.94 -1.42
N ALA A 58 9.33 -27.80 -0.90
CA ALA A 58 8.82 -27.19 0.32
C ALA A 58 7.72 -26.13 0.06
N VAL A 59 7.22 -26.00 -1.17
CA VAL A 59 6.15 -25.05 -1.48
C VAL A 59 4.87 -25.45 -0.76
N ILE A 60 4.21 -24.47 -0.16
CA ILE A 60 2.97 -24.65 0.58
C ILE A 60 1.83 -23.97 -0.19
N THR A 61 0.71 -24.64 -0.34
CA THR A 61 -0.50 -24.13 -1.00
C THR A 61 -1.72 -24.40 -0.13
N ALA A 62 -2.88 -23.87 -0.54
CA ALA A 62 -4.15 -24.18 0.08
C ALA A 62 -4.46 -25.70 0.16
N ASN A 63 -3.86 -26.52 -0.72
CA ASN A 63 -4.09 -27.97 -0.78
C ASN A 63 -3.06 -28.79 0.01
N THR A 64 -2.02 -28.16 0.60
CA THR A 64 -0.94 -28.85 1.33
C THR A 64 -0.79 -28.34 2.75
N ILE A 65 -1.85 -27.78 3.31
CA ILE A 65 -1.89 -27.31 4.69
C ILE A 65 -1.72 -28.52 5.61
N ASP A 66 -0.92 -28.38 6.66
CA ASP A 66 -0.83 -29.38 7.72
C ASP A 66 -2.01 -29.18 8.69
N PRO A 67 -3.01 -30.08 8.73
CA PRO A 67 -4.14 -29.95 9.64
C PRO A 67 -3.76 -30.22 11.11
N LYS A 68 -2.57 -30.78 11.38
CA LYS A 68 -2.09 -31.08 12.73
C LYS A 68 -1.11 -30.03 13.27
N GLY A 69 -0.66 -29.10 12.43
CA GLY A 69 0.31 -28.06 12.76
C GLY A 69 -0.14 -26.66 12.33
N LEU A 70 0.58 -25.63 12.78
CA LEU A 70 0.37 -24.28 12.26
C LEU A 70 1.03 -24.17 10.87
N THR A 71 0.22 -24.06 9.82
CA THR A 71 0.73 -23.75 8.49
C THR A 71 1.16 -22.29 8.43
N VAL A 72 2.44 -22.06 8.13
CA VAL A 72 3.05 -20.73 8.14
C VAL A 72 3.32 -20.26 6.71
N PRO A 73 2.88 -19.05 6.31
CA PRO A 73 2.00 -18.15 7.08
C PRO A 73 0.55 -18.66 7.12
N SER A 74 -0.21 -18.25 8.13
CA SER A 74 -1.61 -18.68 8.39
C SER A 74 -2.63 -18.14 7.36
N LEU A 75 -2.34 -18.26 6.07
CA LEU A 75 -3.13 -17.75 4.96
C LEU A 75 -4.42 -18.53 4.73
N TRP A 76 -4.45 -19.81 5.08
CA TRP A 76 -5.67 -20.63 5.04
C TRP A 76 -6.83 -19.96 5.77
N TRP A 77 -6.58 -19.48 6.99
CA TRP A 77 -7.62 -18.82 7.78
C TRP A 77 -8.06 -17.50 7.15
N ALA A 78 -7.13 -16.78 6.51
CA ALA A 78 -7.43 -15.55 5.81
C ALA A 78 -8.22 -15.77 4.51
N GLN A 79 -8.01 -16.91 3.85
CA GLN A 79 -8.78 -17.36 2.69
C GLN A 79 -10.20 -17.77 3.10
N GLU A 80 -10.34 -18.59 4.14
CA GLU A 80 -11.65 -19.03 4.65
C GLU A 80 -12.53 -17.86 5.08
N ASN A 81 -11.92 -16.84 5.69
CA ASN A 81 -12.62 -15.62 6.13
C ASN A 81 -12.56 -14.49 5.08
N SER A 82 -12.16 -14.78 3.84
CA SER A 82 -12.09 -13.75 2.82
C SER A 82 -13.48 -13.25 2.47
N GLU A 83 -13.73 -11.97 2.75
CA GLU A 83 -14.92 -11.25 2.32
C GLU A 83 -15.18 -11.50 0.82
N ASN A 84 -16.40 -11.91 0.50
CA ASN A 84 -16.89 -12.17 -0.86
C ASN A 84 -16.09 -13.20 -1.68
N LYS A 85 -15.22 -14.03 -1.08
CA LYS A 85 -14.31 -14.94 -1.83
C LYS A 85 -13.32 -14.19 -2.74
N LEU A 86 -12.86 -13.02 -2.30
CA LEU A 86 -11.85 -12.23 -3.03
C LEU A 86 -10.50 -12.97 -3.14
N LEU A 87 -9.98 -13.51 -2.04
CA LEU A 87 -8.79 -14.38 -2.06
C LEU A 87 -9.22 -15.79 -2.47
N ASP A 88 -8.80 -16.22 -3.65
CA ASP A 88 -9.23 -17.50 -4.22
C ASP A 88 -8.22 -18.61 -3.96
N ASN A 89 -6.92 -18.31 -4.06
CA ASN A 89 -5.84 -19.26 -3.80
C ASN A 89 -4.56 -18.54 -3.34
N TRP A 90 -3.58 -19.31 -2.89
CA TRP A 90 -2.26 -18.80 -2.52
C TRP A 90 -1.17 -19.87 -2.65
N ILE A 91 0.06 -19.41 -2.87
CA ILE A 91 1.29 -20.20 -2.91
C ILE A 91 2.32 -19.52 -2.03
N ALA A 92 2.81 -20.21 -1.01
CA ALA A 92 3.90 -19.76 -0.18
C ALA A 92 5.21 -20.47 -0.59
N TYR A 93 6.22 -19.66 -0.90
CA TYR A 93 7.55 -20.09 -1.27
C TYR A 93 8.49 -19.81 -0.10
N PRO A 94 9.01 -20.87 0.56
CA PRO A 94 10.03 -20.71 1.59
C PRO A 94 11.31 -20.08 1.06
N LEU A 95 12.22 -19.76 1.97
CA LEU A 95 13.54 -19.23 1.63
C LEU A 95 14.27 -20.22 0.73
N SER A 96 14.89 -19.72 -0.34
CA SER A 96 15.78 -20.48 -1.20
C SER A 96 17.04 -19.70 -1.49
N GLU A 97 18.05 -20.36 -2.06
CA GLU A 97 19.30 -19.72 -2.52
C GLU A 97 19.06 -18.57 -3.52
N LYS A 98 17.96 -18.64 -4.28
CA LYS A 98 17.68 -17.69 -5.36
C LYS A 98 16.76 -16.55 -4.92
N GLU A 99 15.89 -16.80 -3.95
CA GLU A 99 14.81 -15.88 -3.63
C GLU A 99 14.45 -15.88 -2.14
N ALA A 100 14.15 -14.69 -1.64
CA ALA A 100 13.58 -14.48 -0.32
C ALA A 100 12.20 -15.14 -0.20
N ARG A 101 11.80 -15.42 1.04
CA ARG A 101 10.45 -15.90 1.38
C ARG A 101 9.40 -14.98 0.77
N ARG A 102 8.45 -15.57 0.04
CA ARG A 102 7.33 -14.83 -0.52
C ARG A 102 6.06 -15.65 -0.58
N VAL A 103 4.95 -14.94 -0.65
CA VAL A 103 3.63 -15.49 -0.90
C VAL A 103 3.09 -14.84 -2.16
N ASP A 104 2.62 -15.67 -3.07
CA ASP A 104 1.79 -15.23 -4.18
C ASP A 104 0.33 -15.53 -3.86
N LEU A 105 -0.45 -14.47 -3.71
CA LEU A 105 -1.90 -14.53 -3.52
C LEU A 105 -2.58 -14.42 -4.88
N ILE A 106 -3.58 -15.27 -5.12
CA ILE A 106 -4.38 -15.27 -6.33
C ILE A 106 -5.78 -14.80 -5.97
N VAL A 107 -6.20 -13.68 -6.54
CA VAL A 107 -7.52 -13.09 -6.28
C VAL A 107 -8.49 -13.34 -7.43
N ASN A 108 -9.77 -13.37 -7.09
CA ASN A 108 -10.84 -13.31 -8.09
C ASN A 108 -10.80 -11.95 -8.80
N GLN A 109 -10.49 -11.95 -10.10
CA GLN A 109 -10.35 -10.72 -10.89
C GLN A 109 -11.65 -9.91 -10.98
N GLN A 110 -12.81 -10.58 -11.05
CA GLN A 110 -14.10 -9.90 -11.15
C GLN A 110 -14.33 -9.07 -9.89
N ILE A 111 -14.13 -9.65 -8.72
CA ILE A 111 -14.29 -8.95 -7.44
C ILE A 111 -13.22 -7.89 -7.27
N TRP A 112 -11.95 -8.20 -7.53
CA TRP A 112 -10.84 -7.25 -7.44
C TRP A 112 -11.09 -5.98 -8.26
N SER A 113 -11.63 -6.13 -9.47
CA SER A 113 -11.90 -5.01 -10.38
C SER A 113 -12.94 -4.02 -9.84
N LEU A 114 -13.84 -4.48 -8.97
CA LEU A 114 -14.89 -3.67 -8.35
C LEU A 114 -14.40 -2.90 -7.13
N LEU A 115 -13.28 -3.33 -6.51
CA LEU A 115 -12.74 -2.68 -5.33
C LEU A 115 -12.18 -1.29 -5.65
N SER A 116 -12.47 -0.33 -4.78
CA SER A 116 -11.78 0.94 -4.72
C SER A 116 -10.30 0.78 -4.36
N TYR A 117 -9.53 1.85 -4.56
CA TYR A 117 -8.11 1.88 -4.16
C TYR A 117 -7.93 1.58 -2.65
N LEU A 118 -8.79 2.16 -1.79
CA LEU A 118 -8.69 1.97 -0.34
C LEU A 118 -9.00 0.54 0.08
N GLU A 119 -9.98 -0.11 -0.55
CA GLU A 119 -10.30 -1.52 -0.29
C GLU A 119 -9.15 -2.44 -0.71
N ARG A 120 -8.54 -2.20 -1.88
CA ARG A 120 -7.34 -2.93 -2.32
C ARG A 120 -6.19 -2.73 -1.37
N TYR A 121 -5.94 -1.49 -0.96
CA TYR A 121 -4.89 -1.17 0.00
C TYR A 121 -5.12 -1.87 1.33
N SER A 122 -6.34 -1.82 1.85
CA SER A 122 -6.73 -2.52 3.09
C SER A 122 -6.48 -4.03 2.98
N PHE A 123 -6.90 -4.65 1.87
CA PHE A 123 -6.66 -6.07 1.60
C PHE A 123 -5.17 -6.41 1.56
N VAL A 124 -4.39 -5.66 0.77
CA VAL A 124 -2.94 -5.87 0.61
C VAL A 124 -2.22 -5.68 1.94
N ASN A 125 -2.57 -4.62 2.68
CA ASN A 125 -1.96 -4.32 3.98
C ASN A 125 -2.28 -5.38 5.03
N ARG A 126 -3.54 -5.86 5.07
CA ARG A 126 -3.99 -6.89 6.02
C ARG A 126 -3.23 -8.21 5.80
N LEU A 127 -3.21 -8.71 4.58
CA LEU A 127 -2.55 -9.99 4.26
C LEU A 127 -1.02 -9.86 4.26
N GLY A 128 -0.50 -8.73 3.78
CA GLY A 128 0.93 -8.41 3.87
C GLY A 128 1.42 -8.37 5.32
N SER A 129 0.67 -7.72 6.22
CA SER A 129 1.01 -7.67 7.64
C SER A 129 0.91 -9.03 8.33
N LEU A 130 0.00 -9.90 7.89
CA LEU A 130 -0.09 -11.28 8.36
C LEU A 130 1.17 -12.06 7.97
N ALA A 131 1.51 -12.07 6.68
CA ALA A 131 2.66 -12.79 6.15
C ALA A 131 4.02 -12.23 6.64
N ARG A 132 4.09 -10.91 6.88
CA ARG A 132 5.28 -10.23 7.42
C ARG A 132 5.74 -10.81 8.75
N LYS A 133 4.82 -11.26 9.60
CA LYS A 133 5.15 -11.87 10.92
C LYS A 133 6.07 -13.08 10.78
N ASP A 134 6.00 -13.75 9.63
CA ASP A 134 6.76 -14.97 9.32
C ASP A 134 7.93 -14.70 8.35
N GLY A 135 8.22 -13.43 8.07
CA GLY A 135 9.31 -12.99 7.20
C GLY A 135 8.99 -13.09 5.71
N TYR A 136 7.71 -13.12 5.32
CA TYR A 136 7.31 -13.25 3.92
C TYR A 136 6.96 -11.90 3.27
N ASN A 137 7.47 -11.69 2.06
CA ASN A 137 6.92 -10.69 1.15
C ASN A 137 5.61 -11.19 0.52
N VAL A 138 4.74 -10.29 0.06
CA VAL A 138 3.48 -10.67 -0.62
C VAL A 138 3.40 -10.04 -2.00
N ARG A 139 2.92 -10.84 -2.96
CA ARG A 139 2.52 -10.41 -4.29
C ARG A 139 1.10 -10.87 -4.54
N ILE A 140 0.31 -10.05 -5.23
CA ILE A 140 -1.09 -10.35 -5.55
C ILE A 140 -1.23 -10.40 -7.05
N PHE A 141 -1.83 -11.49 -7.54
CA PHE A 141 -2.04 -11.78 -8.95
C PHE A 141 -3.49 -12.13 -9.25
N ASN A 142 -3.87 -12.04 -10.53
CA ASN A 142 -5.03 -12.77 -11.06
C ASN A 142 -4.58 -14.07 -11.75
N TYR A 143 -5.55 -14.87 -12.23
CA TYR A 143 -5.28 -16.10 -12.98
C TYR A 143 -4.63 -15.87 -14.34
N GLN A 144 -4.67 -14.64 -14.87
CA GLN A 144 -3.94 -14.22 -16.07
C GLN A 144 -2.47 -13.91 -15.76
N GLN A 145 -2.01 -14.15 -14.53
CA GLN A 145 -0.65 -13.92 -14.04
C GLN A 145 -0.23 -12.44 -14.06
N GLU A 146 -1.19 -11.52 -14.09
CA GLU A 146 -0.92 -10.09 -13.98
C GLU A 146 -0.62 -9.73 -12.52
N LEU A 147 0.51 -9.06 -12.28
CA LEU A 147 0.86 -8.55 -10.95
C LEU A 147 0.01 -7.31 -10.63
N LEU A 148 -0.89 -7.46 -9.66
CA LEU A 148 -1.86 -6.44 -9.26
C LEU A 148 -1.35 -5.58 -8.10
N ALA A 149 -0.64 -6.17 -7.16
CA ALA A 149 -0.08 -5.44 -6.02
C ALA A 149 1.08 -6.19 -5.35
N THR A 150 1.87 -5.47 -4.56
CA THR A 150 2.97 -6.02 -3.76
C THR A 150 2.99 -5.40 -2.37
N TYR A 151 3.35 -6.20 -1.37
CA TYR A 151 3.74 -5.78 -0.03
C TYR A 151 5.16 -6.32 0.19
N THR A 152 6.16 -5.44 0.21
CA THR A 152 7.57 -5.84 0.24
C THR A 152 8.28 -5.17 1.39
N CYS A 153 9.03 -5.94 2.17
CA CYS A 153 9.68 -5.48 3.39
C CYS A 153 11.19 -5.64 3.33
N ASN A 154 11.88 -4.73 4.01
CA ASN A 154 13.22 -4.95 4.49
C ASN A 154 13.15 -5.59 5.89
N PHE A 155 13.47 -6.88 5.96
CA PHE A 155 13.51 -7.66 7.20
C PHE A 155 14.83 -7.52 7.97
N GLN A 156 15.80 -6.73 7.49
CA GLN A 156 17.07 -6.45 8.17
C GLN A 156 16.99 -5.28 9.16
N ILE A 157 15.82 -4.64 9.27
CA ILE A 157 15.57 -3.47 10.14
C ILE A 157 14.41 -3.83 11.07
N GLU A 158 14.46 -3.40 12.34
CA GLU A 158 13.41 -3.62 13.33
C GLU A 158 12.80 -2.28 13.77
N PRO A 159 11.48 -2.04 13.59
CA PRO A 159 10.52 -2.92 12.92
C PRO A 159 10.74 -2.99 11.41
N ALA A 160 10.37 -4.12 10.80
CA ALA A 160 10.50 -4.32 9.36
C ALA A 160 9.82 -3.18 8.57
N LEU A 161 10.61 -2.50 7.74
CA LEU A 161 10.15 -1.39 6.93
C LEU A 161 9.56 -1.93 5.62
N CYS A 162 8.29 -1.62 5.34
CA CYS A 162 7.55 -2.20 4.23
C CYS A 162 6.94 -1.16 3.29
N ASN A 163 6.86 -1.49 2.00
CA ASN A 163 6.22 -0.70 0.98
C ASN A 163 5.07 -1.47 0.34
N ILE A 164 3.97 -0.76 0.09
CA ILE A 164 2.83 -1.27 -0.66
C ILE A 164 2.81 -0.58 -2.01
N ARG A 165 2.77 -1.39 -3.08
CA ARG A 165 2.56 -0.89 -4.45
C ARG A 165 1.33 -1.56 -5.01
N ILE A 166 0.37 -0.77 -5.47
CA ILE A 166 -0.86 -1.27 -6.10
C ILE A 166 -0.86 -0.75 -7.53
N ASN A 167 -1.03 -1.67 -8.49
CA ASN A 167 -1.17 -1.29 -9.87
C ASN A 167 -2.55 -0.63 -10.06
N ALA A 168 -2.55 0.66 -10.37
CA ALA A 168 -3.76 1.44 -10.62
C ALA A 168 -4.45 1.08 -11.96
N GLN A 169 -3.85 0.20 -12.77
CA GLN A 169 -4.40 -0.22 -14.05
C GLN A 169 -5.59 -1.17 -13.87
N ASN A 170 -6.72 -0.64 -13.40
CA ASN A 170 -8.00 -1.14 -13.86
C ASN A 170 -8.09 -0.81 -15.33
N ARG A 171 -7.71 -1.75 -16.20
CA ARG A 171 -8.13 -1.71 -17.60
C ARG A 171 -9.64 -1.98 -17.66
N LEU A 172 -10.45 -1.03 -17.18
CA LEU A 172 -11.79 -0.85 -17.68
C LEU A 172 -11.60 -0.62 -19.19
N GLY A 173 -12.17 -1.49 -20.00
CA GLY A 173 -11.91 -1.62 -21.43
C GLY A 173 -12.30 -0.40 -22.28
N LEU A 174 -11.64 0.74 -22.08
CA LEU A 174 -11.54 1.77 -23.09
C LEU A 174 -10.45 1.34 -24.06
N LYS A 175 -10.82 0.44 -24.98
CA LYS A 175 -10.16 0.42 -26.29
C LYS A 175 -10.31 1.84 -26.84
N LYS A 176 -9.20 2.56 -26.96
CA LYS A 176 -9.15 3.72 -27.85
C LYS A 176 -9.45 3.17 -29.25
N VAL A 177 -10.63 3.50 -29.75
CA VAL A 177 -10.96 3.44 -31.18
C VAL A 177 -10.17 4.53 -31.88
#